data_AF-A0AAV0KF12-F1
#
_entry.id   AF-A0AAV0KF12-F1
#
_cell.length_a   1.000
_cell.length_b   1.000
_cell.length_c   1.000
_cell.angle_alpha   90.00
_cell.angle_beta   90.00
_cell.angle_gamma   90.00
#
_symmetry.space_group_name_H-M   'P 1'
#
loop_
_entity.id
_entity.type
_entity.pdbx_description
1 polymer ?
#
loop_
_entity_poly.entity_id
_entity_poly.type
_entity_poly.pdbx_seq_one_letter_code
_entity_poly.pdbx_strand_id
1 'polypeptide(L)' 'MDLENPFPNNEGSVHLWQGDDDKKVPVILQRYIAQKLPWIHYHELPGGGHVLHFVPGLIEGVLRALLRGGK' A
#
# COMPACT_ATOMS: atom_id res chain seq x y z
N MET A 1 -10.67 13.45 -7.56
CA MET A 1 -9.23 13.16 -7.61
C MET A 1 -9.03 12.57 -8.97
N ASP A 2 -8.25 13.25 -9.78
CA ASP A 2 -8.29 13.08 -11.23
C ASP A 2 -6.97 12.44 -11.63
N LEU A 3 -6.76 11.22 -11.11
CA LEU A 3 -5.58 10.40 -11.38
C LEU A 3 -6.02 9.13 -12.10
N GLU A 4 -5.61 9.01 -13.35
CA GLU A 4 -5.87 7.83 -14.16
C GLU A 4 -4.89 6.70 -13.81
N ASN A 5 -5.23 5.48 -14.22
CA ASN A 5 -4.30 4.37 -14.11
C ASN A 5 -3.09 4.63 -15.02
N PRO A 6 -1.85 4.76 -14.49
CA PRO A 6 -0.69 4.99 -15.33
C PRO A 6 -0.22 3.74 -16.07
N PHE A 7 -0.74 2.56 -15.74
CA PHE A 7 -0.30 1.29 -16.32
C PHE A 7 -1.13 0.94 -17.57
N PRO A 8 -0.50 0.82 -18.74
CA PRO A 8 -1.16 0.31 -19.94
C PRO A 8 -1.77 -1.07 -19.68
N ASN A 9 -2.94 -1.34 -20.27
CA ASN A 9 -3.66 -2.62 -20.19
C ASN A 9 -3.95 -3.14 -18.77
N ASN A 10 -3.84 -2.31 -17.73
CA ASN A 10 -3.92 -2.72 -16.32
C ASN A 10 -2.88 -3.81 -15.93
N GLU A 11 -1.73 -3.83 -16.59
CA GLU A 11 -0.67 -4.83 -16.34
C GLU A 11 0.20 -4.52 -15.12
N GLY A 12 0.01 -3.36 -14.50
CA GLY A 12 0.77 -2.91 -13.33
C GLY A 12 -0.13 -2.46 -12.19
N SER A 13 0.49 -2.31 -11.03
CA SER A 13 -0.16 -1.83 -9.82
C SER A 13 0.84 -1.12 -8.91
N VAL A 14 0.32 -0.33 -7.98
CA VAL A 14 1.09 0.25 -6.88
C VAL A 14 0.67 -0.45 -5.60
N HIS A 15 1.63 -0.83 -4.77
CA HIS A 15 1.33 -1.33 -3.42
C HIS A 15 1.64 -0.24 -2.39
N LEU A 16 0.71 -0.01 -1.47
CA LEU A 16 0.82 1.03 -0.45
C LEU A 16 0.65 0.44 0.94
N TRP A 17 1.67 0.59 1.78
CA TRP A 17 1.64 0.16 3.19
C TRP A 17 1.44 1.34 4.11
N GLN A 18 0.53 1.21 5.08
CA GLN A 18 0.22 2.25 6.07
C GLN A 18 0.01 1.62 7.44
N GLY A 19 0.64 2.19 8.47
CA GLY A 19 0.29 1.90 9.86
C GLY A 19 -1.00 2.63 10.25
N ASP A 20 -1.95 1.93 10.86
CA ASP A 20 -3.23 2.53 11.28
C ASP A 20 -3.11 3.44 12.52
N ASP A 21 -2.00 3.31 13.24
CA ASP A 21 -1.62 4.10 14.41
C ASP A 21 -0.64 5.24 14.07
N ASP A 22 -0.43 5.52 12.78
CA ASP A 22 0.37 6.64 12.31
C ASP A 22 -0.18 7.98 12.85
N LYS A 23 0.65 8.64 13.67
CA LYS A 23 0.31 9.92 14.32
C LYS A 23 0.60 11.14 13.45
N LYS A 24 1.19 10.95 12.26
CA LYS A 24 1.48 12.02 11.29
C LYS A 24 0.48 12.03 10.14
N VAL A 25 0.16 10.86 9.58
CA VAL A 25 -0.76 10.73 8.45
C VAL A 25 -1.96 9.89 8.87
N PRO A 26 -3.17 10.46 8.94
CA PRO A 26 -4.37 9.72 9.29
C PRO A 26 -4.65 8.59 8.29
N VAL A 27 -4.82 7.36 8.81
CA VAL A 27 -5.07 6.15 8.01
C VAL A 27 -6.26 6.27 7.06
N ILE A 28 -7.27 7.06 7.43
CA ILE A 28 -8.48 7.27 6.64
C ILE A 28 -8.19 7.83 5.24
N LEU A 29 -7.12 8.62 5.09
CA LEU A 29 -6.73 9.19 3.80
C LEU A 29 -6.28 8.08 2.83
N GLN A 30 -5.49 7.12 3.31
CA GLN A 30 -5.01 6.03 2.47
C GLN A 30 -6.13 5.06 2.12
N ARG A 31 -7.04 4.78 3.07
CA ARG A 31 -8.27 4.01 2.79
C ARG A 31 -9.11 4.65 1.69
N TYR A 32 -9.30 5.98 1.74
CA TYR A 32 -10.03 6.72 0.71
C TYR A 32 -9.33 6.65 -0.65
N ILE A 33 -8.01 6.86 -0.69
CA ILE A 33 -7.21 6.80 -1.92
C ILE A 33 -7.32 5.41 -2.57
N ALA A 34 -7.14 4.35 -1.78
CA ALA A 34 -7.22 2.98 -2.28
C ALA A 34 -8.63 2.61 -2.80
N GLN A 35 -9.69 3.13 -2.17
CA GLN A 35 -11.06 2.95 -2.67
C GLN A 35 -11.31 3.67 -4.00
N LYS A 36 -10.62 4.79 -4.25
CA LYS A 36 -10.79 5.59 -5.48
C LYS A 36 -9.91 5.14 -6.63
N LEU A 37 -8.74 4.57 -6.33
CA LEU A 37 -7.73 4.17 -7.31
C LEU A 37 -7.56 2.65 -7.29
N PRO A 38 -8.31 1.90 -8.12
CA PRO A 38 -8.35 0.43 -8.05
C PRO A 38 -7.03 -0.27 -8.42
N TRP A 39 -6.10 0.46 -9.05
CA TRP A 39 -4.74 0.00 -9.35
C TRP A 39 -3.79 0.12 -8.14
N ILE A 40 -4.27 0.59 -6.99
CA ILE A 40 -3.54 0.60 -5.72
C ILE A 40 -3.98 -0.60 -4.87
N HIS A 41 -3.02 -1.48 -4.55
CA HIS A 41 -3.18 -2.52 -3.52
C HIS A 41 -2.77 -1.97 -2.16
N TYR A 42 -3.75 -1.75 -1.29
CA TYR A 42 -3.53 -1.20 0.04
C TYR A 42 -3.30 -2.29 1.09
N HIS A 43 -2.28 -2.07 1.93
CA HIS A 43 -1.85 -2.96 3.00
C HIS A 43 -1.81 -2.17 4.30
N GLU A 44 -2.77 -2.42 5.18
CA GLU A 44 -2.83 -1.77 6.48
C GLU A 44 -2.14 -2.61 7.56
N LEU A 45 -1.37 -1.97 8.43
CA LEU A 45 -0.69 -2.61 9.56
C LEU A 45 -1.36 -2.18 10.87
N PRO A 46 -2.11 -3.09 11.53
CA PRO A 46 -2.68 -2.83 12.85
C PRO A 46 -1.61 -2.52 13.90
N GLY A 47 -1.79 -1.44 14.65
CA GLY A 47 -0.84 -0.92 15.63
C GLY A 47 0.43 -0.31 15.01
N GLY A 48 0.50 -0.21 13.68
CA GLY A 48 1.66 0.32 12.96
C GLY A 48 1.73 1.83 13.04
N GLY A 49 2.90 2.39 13.34
CA GLY A 49 3.15 3.83 13.27
C GLY A 49 3.57 4.32 11.89
N HIS A 50 4.07 5.54 11.82
CA HIS A 50 4.59 6.14 10.57
C HIS A 50 5.83 5.42 10.02
N VAL A 51 6.66 4.89 10.92
CA VAL A 51 7.98 4.34 10.61
C VAL A 51 7.88 2.81 10.59
N LEU A 52 7.83 2.23 9.40
CA LEU A 52 7.55 0.81 9.24
C LEU A 52 8.81 -0.08 9.18
N HIS A 53 10.02 0.48 8.97
CA HIS A 53 11.24 -0.31 8.72
C HIS A 53 11.72 -1.17 9.90
N PHE A 54 11.21 -0.94 11.11
CA PHE A 54 11.49 -1.77 12.28
C PHE A 54 10.48 -2.91 12.49
N VAL A 55 9.41 -2.97 11.69
CA VAL A 55 8.40 -4.01 11.81
C VAL A 55 9.00 -5.35 11.36
N PRO A 56 9.12 -6.35 12.26
CA PRO A 56 9.68 -7.65 11.91
C PRO A 56 8.89 -8.29 10.76
N GLY A 57 9.59 -8.82 9.77
CA GLY A 57 8.98 -9.50 8.62
C GLY A 57 8.34 -8.59 7.57
N LEU A 58 8.30 -7.26 7.77
CA LEU A 58 7.70 -6.35 6.79
C LEU A 58 8.38 -6.44 5.42
N ILE A 59 9.71 -6.41 5.39
CA ILE A 59 10.46 -6.45 4.12
C ILE A 59 10.19 -7.76 3.37
N GLU A 60 10.12 -8.88 4.08
CA GLU A 60 9.73 -10.16 3.48
C GLU A 60 8.30 -10.12 2.94
N GLY A 61 7.36 -9.54 3.69
CA GLY A 61 5.98 -9.33 3.25
C GLY A 61 5.88 -8.47 1.99
N VAL A 62 6.63 -7.37 1.92
CA VAL A 62 6.72 -6.48 0.75
C VAL A 62 7.27 -7.26 -0.45
N LEU A 63 8.39 -7.97 -0.29
CA LEU A 63 8.98 -8.76 -1.37
C LEU A 63 8.03 -9.85 -1.85
N ARG A 64 7.35 -10.56 -0.94
CA ARG A 64 6.34 -11.56 -1.31
C ARG A 64 5.17 -10.94 -2.07
N ALA A 65 4.69 -9.76 -1.67
CA ALA A 65 3.61 -9.08 -2.37
C ALA A 65 4.01 -8.66 -3.80
N LEU A 66 5.23 -8.14 -3.97
CA LEU A 66 5.72 -7.69 -5.28
C LEU A 66 6.11 -8.85 -6.20
N LEU A 67 6.72 -9.91 -5.66
CA LEU A 67 7.28 -11.01 -6.45
C LEU A 67 6.30 -12.15 -6.71
N ARG A 68 5.19 -12.24 -5.95
CA ARG A 68 4.12 -13.22 -6.23
C ARG A 68 3.39 -12.96 -7.55
N GLY A 69 3.62 -11.81 -8.19
CA GLY A 69 3.13 -11.48 -9.54
C GLY A 69 4.05 -11.93 -10.69
N GLY A 70 5.21 -12.54 -10.39
CA GLY A 70 6.04 -13.19 -11.40
C GLY A 70 5.39 -14.50 -11.84
N LYS A 71 5.03 -14.60 -13.13
CA LYS A 71 4.79 -15.89 -13.78
C LYS A 71 6.02 -16.79 -13.67
#